data_AF-A0AA97K0F2-F1
#
_entry.id   AF-A0AA97K0F2-F1
#
_cell.length_a   1.000
_cell.length_b   1.000
_cell.length_c   1.000
_cell.angle_alpha   90.00
_cell.angle_beta   90.00
_cell.angle_gamma   90.00
#
_symmetry.space_group_name_H-M   'P 1'
#
loop_
_entity.id
_entity.type
_entity.pdbx_description
1 polymer ?
#
loop_
_entity_poly.entity_id
_entity_poly.type
_entity_poly.pdbx_seq_one_letter_code
_entity_poly.pdbx_strand_id
1 'polypeptide(L)'
;MAPTKDKKEKFSHAVTQEQLLKEEQMIEKIGDFTKLVRSWERGQAAGLQLAKIEDIGFAKMRQRQQAEMKEELYQANKQLMMVRREALRHLLSVEHLQYQLELNHLGKSFYAERM
;
A
#
# COMPACT_ATOMS: atom_id res chain seq x y z
N MET A 1 -83.96 14.05 0.90
CA MET A 1 -83.78 12.68 1.41
C MET A 1 -82.49 12.63 2.21
N ALA A 2 -82.59 12.51 3.54
CA ALA A 2 -81.43 12.43 4.42
C ALA A 2 -80.84 11.01 4.40
N PRO A 3 -79.51 10.84 4.29
CA PRO A 3 -78.91 9.51 4.32
C PRO A 3 -79.09 8.91 5.73
N THR A 4 -79.58 7.68 5.77
CA THR A 4 -79.83 6.90 6.99
C THR A 4 -78.53 6.70 7.79
N LYS A 5 -78.63 6.68 9.13
CA LYS A 5 -77.49 6.59 10.06
C LYS A 5 -76.53 5.44 9.73
N ASP A 6 -77.07 4.31 9.27
CA ASP A 6 -76.29 3.13 8.86
C ASP A 6 -75.32 3.37 7.69
N LYS A 7 -75.63 4.33 6.80
CA LYS A 7 -74.72 4.68 5.69
C LYS A 7 -73.55 5.52 6.17
N LYS A 8 -73.73 6.35 7.21
CA LYS A 8 -72.66 7.17 7.79
C LYS A 8 -71.65 6.34 8.58
N GLU A 9 -72.12 5.36 9.35
CA GLU A 9 -71.23 4.47 10.12
C GLU A 9 -70.37 3.61 9.19
N LYS A 10 -70.96 2.99 8.15
CA LYS A 10 -70.22 2.22 7.15
C LYS A 10 -69.18 3.05 6.40
N PHE A 11 -69.49 4.32 6.10
CA PHE A 11 -68.53 5.23 5.45
C PHE A 11 -67.38 5.59 6.38
N SER A 12 -67.65 5.82 7.68
CA SER A 12 -66.60 6.09 8.66
C SER A 12 -65.67 4.89 8.83
N HIS A 13 -66.23 3.68 8.91
CA HIS A 13 -65.49 2.44 9.13
C HIS A 13 -64.61 2.06 7.92
N ALA A 14 -65.09 2.36 6.70
CA ALA A 14 -64.32 2.23 5.47
C ALA A 14 -63.14 3.21 5.41
N VAL A 15 -63.34 4.47 5.85
CA VAL A 15 -62.27 5.47 5.94
C VAL A 15 -61.21 5.06 6.96
N THR A 16 -61.58 4.44 8.08
CA THR A 16 -60.60 3.91 9.06
C THR A 16 -59.82 2.72 8.51
N GLN A 17 -60.45 1.84 7.73
CA GLN A 17 -59.75 0.70 7.09
C GLN A 17 -58.73 1.16 6.05
N GLU A 18 -59.06 2.16 5.23
CA GLU A 18 -58.10 2.74 4.29
C GLU A 18 -56.92 3.42 4.97
N GLN A 19 -57.13 4.01 6.15
CA GLN A 19 -56.05 4.60 6.95
C GLN A 19 -55.12 3.52 7.52
N LEU A 20 -55.68 2.44 8.07
CA LEU A 20 -54.90 1.31 8.59
C LEU A 20 -54.05 0.65 7.49
N LEU A 21 -54.60 0.46 6.29
CA LEU A 21 -53.85 -0.07 5.14
C LEU A 21 -52.69 0.84 4.73
N LYS A 22 -52.87 2.16 4.80
CA LYS A 22 -51.79 3.13 4.52
C LYS A 22 -50.71 3.08 5.60
N GLU A 23 -51.08 2.90 6.85
CA GLU A 23 -50.15 2.74 7.97
C GLU A 23 -49.33 1.45 7.86
N GLU A 24 -49.96 0.32 7.50
CA GLU A 24 -49.26 -0.95 7.25
C GLU A 24 -48.24 -0.82 6.12
N GLN A 25 -48.61 -0.19 5.00
CA GLN A 25 -47.69 0.08 3.89
C GLN A 25 -46.53 1.01 4.30
N MET A 26 -46.78 1.98 5.18
CA MET A 26 -45.72 2.83 5.72
C MET A 26 -44.76 2.04 6.61
N ILE A 27 -45.29 1.15 7.46
CA ILE A 27 -44.47 0.28 8.33
C ILE A 27 -43.60 -0.65 7.49
N GLU A 28 -44.16 -1.24 6.42
CA GLU A 28 -43.40 -2.08 5.50
C GLU A 28 -42.25 -1.31 4.84
N LYS A 29 -42.53 -0.10 4.32
CA LYS A 29 -41.51 0.79 3.75
C LYS A 29 -40.42 1.14 4.75
N ILE A 30 -40.79 1.48 5.99
CA ILE A 30 -39.83 1.76 7.07
C ILE A 30 -38.95 0.52 7.30
N GLY A 31 -39.55 -0.66 7.35
CA GLY A 31 -38.83 -1.93 7.45
C GLY A 31 -37.78 -2.09 6.35
N ASP A 32 -38.13 -1.80 5.10
CA ASP A 32 -37.19 -1.91 3.98
C ASP A 32 -36.08 -0.85 4.04
N PHE A 33 -36.40 0.38 4.44
CA PHE A 33 -35.38 1.40 4.66
C PHE A 33 -34.40 1.01 5.77
N THR A 34 -34.87 0.43 6.88
CA THR A 34 -33.96 -0.04 7.93
C THR A 34 -33.03 -1.15 7.46
N LYS A 35 -33.52 -2.07 6.61
CA LYS A 35 -32.67 -3.12 6.00
C LYS A 35 -31.63 -2.49 5.07
N LEU A 36 -32.01 -1.49 4.28
CA LEU A 36 -31.13 -0.77 3.37
C LEU A 36 -30.02 -0.01 4.12
N VAL A 37 -30.38 0.69 5.21
CA VAL A 37 -29.39 1.39 6.05
C VAL A 37 -28.41 0.40 6.65
N ARG A 38 -28.90 -0.72 7.21
CA ARG A 38 -28.03 -1.77 7.77
C ARG A 38 -27.11 -2.41 6.74
N SER A 39 -27.56 -2.61 5.49
CA SER A 39 -26.71 -3.16 4.44
C SER A 39 -25.64 -2.15 4.00
N TRP A 40 -26.01 -0.87 3.91
CA TRP A 40 -25.08 0.22 3.62
C TRP A 40 -24.01 0.37 4.70
N GLU A 41 -24.38 0.38 5.98
CA GLU A 41 -23.44 0.44 7.11
C GLU A 41 -22.46 -0.73 7.10
N ARG A 42 -22.94 -1.96 6.81
CA ARG A 42 -22.06 -3.13 6.65
C ARG A 42 -21.10 -2.97 5.48
N GLY A 43 -21.59 -2.45 4.34
CA GLY A 43 -20.75 -2.18 3.17
C GLY A 43 -19.68 -1.13 3.47
N GLN A 44 -20.04 -0.05 4.17
CA GLN A 44 -19.11 0.98 4.61
C GLN A 44 -18.04 0.42 5.55
N ALA A 45 -18.44 -0.36 6.55
CA ALA A 45 -17.51 -0.99 7.48
C ALA A 45 -16.54 -1.95 6.76
N ALA A 46 -17.04 -2.75 5.82
CA ALA A 46 -16.22 -3.65 5.01
C ALA A 46 -15.24 -2.87 4.12
N GLY A 47 -15.69 -1.81 3.46
CA GLY A 47 -14.83 -0.95 2.65
C GLY A 47 -13.70 -0.31 3.47
N LEU A 48 -14.01 0.18 4.68
CA LEU A 48 -13.00 0.73 5.59
C LEU A 48 -11.97 -0.33 6.04
N GLN A 49 -12.41 -1.57 6.28
CA GLN A 49 -11.50 -2.67 6.63
C GLN A 49 -10.57 -3.02 5.47
N LEU A 50 -11.09 -3.10 4.25
CA LEU A 50 -10.30 -3.39 3.06
C LEU A 50 -9.24 -2.31 2.82
N ALA A 51 -9.62 -1.02 2.89
CA ALA A 51 -8.68 0.08 2.75
C ALA A 51 -7.53 -0.01 3.78
N LYS A 52 -7.84 -0.32 5.04
CA LYS A 52 -6.82 -0.51 6.09
C LYS A 52 -5.87 -1.67 5.78
N ILE A 53 -6.39 -2.79 5.27
CA ILE A 53 -5.57 -3.95 4.91
C ILE A 53 -4.66 -3.61 3.74
N GLU A 54 -5.18 -2.92 2.73
CA GLU A 54 -4.42 -2.44 1.58
C GLU A 54 -3.29 -1.50 2.02
N ASP A 55 -3.59 -0.51 2.85
CA ASP A 55 -2.59 0.43 3.38
C ASP A 55 -1.45 -0.28 4.10
N ILE A 56 -1.78 -1.26 4.96
CA ILE A 56 -0.79 -2.09 5.66
C ILE A 56 0.02 -2.91 4.66
N GLY A 57 -0.63 -3.50 3.66
CA GLY A 57 0.01 -4.26 2.59
C GLY A 57 1.01 -3.41 1.80
N PHE A 58 0.59 -2.23 1.35
CA PHE A 58 1.44 -1.28 0.64
C PHE A 58 2.61 -0.78 1.49
N ALA A 59 2.38 -0.50 2.76
CA ALA A 59 3.45 -0.09 3.67
C ALA A 59 4.51 -1.19 3.83
N LYS A 60 4.08 -2.44 4.04
CA LYS A 60 4.99 -3.61 4.12
C LYS A 60 5.74 -3.83 2.81
N MET A 61 5.05 -3.75 1.67
CA MET A 61 5.66 -3.90 0.35
C MET A 61 6.74 -2.83 0.12
N ARG A 62 6.45 -1.57 0.44
CA ARG A 62 7.41 -0.46 0.32
C ARG A 62 8.62 -0.67 1.21
N GLN A 63 8.43 -1.07 2.47
CA GLN A 63 9.55 -1.35 3.38
C GLN A 63 10.43 -2.48 2.86
N ARG A 64 9.82 -3.57 2.36
CA ARG A 64 10.55 -4.69 1.78
C ARG A 64 11.36 -4.26 0.55
N GLN A 65 10.74 -3.54 -0.38
CA GLN A 65 11.43 -3.03 -1.56
C GLN A 65 12.60 -2.10 -1.20
N GLN A 66 12.44 -1.24 -0.19
CA GLN A 66 13.52 -0.39 0.29
C GLN A 66 14.66 -1.18 0.91
N ALA A 67 14.36 -2.25 1.65
CA ALA A 67 15.38 -3.12 2.24
C ALA A 67 16.15 -3.88 1.15
N GLU A 68 15.44 -4.47 0.18
CA GLU A 68 16.03 -5.18 -0.96
C GLU A 68 16.93 -4.24 -1.78
N MET A 69 16.42 -3.05 -2.13
CA MET A 69 17.20 -2.03 -2.86
C MET A 69 18.46 -1.62 -2.10
N LYS A 70 18.38 -1.45 -0.78
CA LYS A 70 19.54 -1.08 0.04
C LYS A 70 20.60 -2.19 0.03
N GLU A 71 20.18 -3.45 0.08
CA GLU A 71 21.09 -4.59 0.00
C GLU A 71 21.75 -4.70 -1.37
N GLU A 72 20.98 -4.57 -2.45
CA GLU A 72 21.50 -4.57 -3.82
C GLU A 72 22.54 -3.46 -4.03
N LEU A 73 22.23 -2.23 -3.58
CA LEU A 73 23.17 -1.11 -3.65
C LEU A 73 24.44 -1.36 -2.84
N TYR A 74 24.32 -1.96 -1.66
CA TYR A 74 25.47 -2.31 -0.85
C TYR A 74 26.38 -3.32 -1.55
N GLN A 75 25.81 -4.39 -2.14
CA GLN A 75 26.59 -5.39 -2.86
C GLN A 75 27.21 -4.82 -4.15
N ALA A 76 26.46 -4.01 -4.90
CA ALA A 76 26.97 -3.34 -6.10
C ALA A 76 28.15 -2.41 -5.76
N ASN A 77 28.05 -1.63 -4.68
CA ASN A 77 29.15 -0.77 -4.23
C ASN A 77 30.37 -1.58 -3.78
N LYS A 78 30.15 -2.69 -3.05
CA LYS A 78 31.23 -3.61 -2.67
C LYS A 78 31.96 -4.16 -3.90
N GLN A 79 31.23 -4.60 -4.92
CA GLN A 79 31.81 -5.07 -6.18
C GLN A 79 32.58 -3.97 -6.90
N LEU A 80 32.01 -2.77 -7.02
CA LEU A 80 32.67 -1.61 -7.62
C LEU A 80 33.98 -1.27 -6.91
N MET A 81 33.99 -1.29 -5.57
CA MET A 81 35.20 -1.06 -4.79
C MET A 81 36.29 -2.10 -5.06
N MET A 82 35.93 -3.38 -5.19
CA MET A 82 36.89 -4.43 -5.55
C MET A 82 37.50 -4.17 -6.92
N VAL A 83 36.67 -3.90 -7.93
CA VAL A 83 37.14 -3.59 -9.29
C VAL A 83 38.06 -2.37 -9.31
N ARG A 84 37.69 -1.30 -8.61
CA ARG A 84 38.52 -0.08 -8.50
C ARG A 84 39.86 -0.35 -7.84
N ARG A 85 39.87 -1.15 -6.76
CA ARG A 85 41.11 -1.52 -6.06
C ARG A 85 42.04 -2.33 -6.95
N GLU A 86 41.50 -3.29 -7.69
CA GLU A 86 42.30 -4.09 -8.62
C GLU A 86 42.83 -3.26 -9.80
N ALA A 87 42.01 -2.38 -10.36
CA ALA A 87 42.45 -1.44 -11.40
C ALA A 87 43.58 -0.53 -10.90
N LEU A 88 43.46 0.00 -9.67
CA LEU A 88 44.50 0.83 -9.07
C LEU A 88 45.78 0.04 -8.80
N ARG A 89 45.68 -1.19 -8.26
CA ARG A 89 46.84 -2.08 -8.06
C ARG A 89 47.57 -2.35 -9.36
N HIS A 90 46.83 -2.64 -10.43
CA HIS A 90 47.41 -2.84 -11.75
C HIS A 90 48.18 -1.59 -12.20
N LEU A 91 47.55 -0.41 -12.15
CA LEU A 91 48.20 0.84 -12.57
C LEU A 91 49.49 1.12 -11.78
N LEU A 92 49.42 1.02 -10.45
CA LEU A 92 50.59 1.21 -9.59
C LEU A 92 51.69 0.17 -9.84
N SER A 93 51.33 -1.08 -10.16
CA SER A 93 52.33 -2.12 -10.48
C SER A 93 53.09 -1.81 -11.78
N VAL A 94 52.38 -1.28 -12.78
CA VAL A 94 52.97 -0.87 -14.06
C VAL A 94 53.90 0.33 -13.84
N GLU A 95 53.42 1.35 -13.12
CA GLU A 95 54.24 2.53 -12.78
C GLU A 95 55.47 2.15 -11.96
N HIS A 96 55.32 1.26 -10.97
CA HIS A 96 56.43 0.78 -10.17
C HIS A 96 57.51 0.12 -11.03
N LEU A 97 57.11 -0.75 -11.96
CA LEU A 97 58.04 -1.40 -12.89
C LEU A 97 58.76 -0.37 -13.77
N GLN A 98 58.02 0.62 -14.29
CA GLN A 98 58.62 1.70 -15.08
C GLN A 98 59.69 2.45 -14.26
N TYR A 99 59.34 2.92 -13.06
CA TYR A 99 60.30 3.65 -12.23
C TYR A 99 61.48 2.79 -11.79
N GLN A 100 61.27 1.49 -11.57
CA GLN A 100 62.35 0.58 -11.23
C GLN A 100 63.37 0.50 -12.37
N LEU A 101 62.92 0.43 -13.62
CA LEU A 101 63.80 0.44 -14.79
C LEU A 101 64.55 1.76 -14.92
N GLU A 102 63.87 2.89 -14.74
CA GLU A 102 64.48 4.23 -14.77
C GLU A 102 65.54 4.40 -13.68
N LEU A 103 65.26 3.95 -12.45
CA LEU A 103 66.21 3.99 -11.34
C LEU A 103 67.43 3.10 -11.60
N ASN A 104 67.20 1.88 -12.11
CA ASN A 104 68.29 0.96 -12.44
C ASN A 104 69.23 1.56 -13.49
N HIS A 105 68.70 2.32 -14.46
CA HIS A 105 69.52 3.05 -15.44
C HIS A 105 70.41 4.11 -14.78
N LEU A 106 69.96 4.71 -13.68
CA LEU A 106 70.72 5.66 -12.87
C LEU A 106 71.62 4.99 -11.81
N GLY A 107 71.71 3.65 -11.80
CA GLY A 107 72.44 2.88 -10.79
C GLY A 107 71.82 2.94 -9.39
N LYS A 108 70.54 3.32 -9.29
CA LYS A 108 69.76 3.37 -8.05
C LYS A 108 68.70 2.27 -8.05
N SER A 109 68.13 1.96 -6.89
CA SER A 109 67.02 1.02 -6.77
C SER A 109 66.04 1.47 -5.69
N PHE A 110 64.84 0.92 -5.71
CA PHE A 110 63.92 1.05 -4.58
C PHE A 110 64.50 0.34 -3.34
N TYR A 111 64.19 0.88 -2.17
CA TYR A 111 64.45 0.22 -0.91
C TYR A 111 63.51 -0.99 -0.77
N ALA A 112 64.08 -2.15 -0.45
CA ALA A 112 63.34 -3.36 -0.15
C ALA A 112 63.85 -3.91 1.19
N GLU A 113 62.96 -3.96 2.18
CA GLU A 113 63.25 -4.59 3.46
C GLU A 113 63.35 -6.10 3.24
N ARG A 114 64.49 -6.70 3.59
CA ARG A 114 64.66 -8.16 3.53
C ARG A 114 64.19 -8.74 4.85
N MET A 115 63.21 -9.65 4.78
CA MET A 115 62.77 -10.50 5.88
C MET A 115 63.86 -11.48 6.30
#